data_AF-T0N229-F1
#
_entry.id   AF-T0N229-F1
#
_cell.length_a   1.000
_cell.length_b   1.000
_cell.length_c   1.000
_cell.angle_alpha   90.00
_cell.angle_beta   90.00
_cell.angle_gamma   90.00
#
_symmetry.space_group_name_H-M   'P 1'
#
loop_
_entity.id
_entity.type
_entity.pdbx_description
1 polymer ?
#
loop_
_entity_poly.entity_id
_entity_poly.type
_entity_poly.pdbx_seq_one_letter_code
_entity_poly.pdbx_strand_id
1 'polypeptide(L)'
;MKSMDYMGDEGKINLLISDGIILTGHHLKMLQGKDVFVQRVLTSYQLVRILREQYIEKAILFIYSRVSDEWDLVMIETILESLRIKSSIQGSRIIFNVIGKAGKLKYFMKSAELAMAGIRAEEEKIWEDRQPLQGRL
;
A
#
# COMPACT_ATOMS: atom_id res chain seq x y z
N MET A 1 -14.70 12.85 -17.38
CA MET A 1 -13.94 12.06 -16.38
C MET A 1 -14.78 12.03 -15.12
N LYS A 2 -15.46 10.91 -14.81
CA LYS A 2 -16.33 10.80 -13.63
C LYS A 2 -15.47 10.65 -12.38
N SER A 3 -15.58 11.59 -11.45
CA SER A 3 -15.11 11.44 -10.07
C SER A 3 -15.91 10.31 -9.44
N MET A 4 -15.22 9.25 -9.03
CA MET A 4 -15.83 8.12 -8.33
C MET A 4 -15.97 8.54 -6.86
N ASP A 5 -17.19 8.91 -6.48
CA ASP A 5 -17.55 9.30 -5.13
C ASP A 5 -17.38 8.12 -4.17
N TYR A 6 -16.30 8.13 -3.38
CA TYR A 6 -16.10 7.24 -2.22
C TYR A 6 -16.83 7.78 -0.98
N MET A 7 -18.12 8.08 -1.13
CA MET A 7 -19.01 8.36 0.00
C MET A 7 -19.65 7.06 0.47
N GLY A 8 -19.30 6.63 1.69
CA GLY A 8 -19.99 5.53 2.38
C GLY A 8 -19.08 4.50 3.05
N ASP A 9 -18.01 4.92 3.73
CA ASP A 9 -17.25 3.99 4.54
C ASP A 9 -16.78 4.69 5.82
N GLU A 10 -17.55 4.47 6.90
CA GLU A 10 -17.35 5.02 8.25
C GLU A 10 -16.25 4.27 9.04
N GLY A 11 -15.50 3.39 8.37
CA GLY A 11 -14.37 2.70 8.99
C GLY A 11 -13.23 3.65 9.36
N LYS A 12 -12.73 3.49 10.59
CA LYS A 12 -11.55 4.18 11.13
C LYS A 12 -10.33 3.99 10.21
N ILE A 13 -9.67 5.09 9.84
CA ILE A 13 -8.46 5.08 8.99
C ILE A 13 -7.23 5.14 9.88
N ASN A 14 -6.32 4.17 9.75
CA ASN A 14 -5.02 4.23 10.41
C ASN A 14 -4.03 5.01 9.54
N LEU A 15 -3.58 6.16 10.02
CA LEU A 15 -2.56 6.98 9.40
C LEU A 15 -1.20 6.70 10.05
N LEU A 16 -0.36 5.94 9.35
CA LEU A 16 0.97 5.54 9.80
C LEU A 16 2.02 6.45 9.16
N ILE A 17 2.80 7.17 9.96
CA ILE A 17 3.73 8.20 9.46
C ILE A 17 5.11 7.99 10.07
N SER A 18 6.16 7.95 9.24
CA SER A 18 7.53 7.97 9.75
C SER A 18 8.00 9.38 10.11
N ASP A 19 9.12 9.43 10.82
CA ASP A 19 9.76 10.69 11.16
C ASP A 19 10.25 11.49 9.95
N GLY A 20 10.29 12.81 10.11
CA GLY A 20 10.70 13.75 9.07
C GLY A 20 9.63 14.14 8.05
N ILE A 21 8.39 13.65 8.21
CA ILE A 21 7.27 14.00 7.32
C ILE A 21 6.44 15.12 7.93
N ILE A 22 6.25 16.18 7.14
CA ILE A 22 5.32 17.27 7.45
C ILE A 22 4.14 17.14 6.49
N LEU A 23 2.96 16.84 7.03
CA LEU A 23 1.73 16.79 6.25
C LEU A 23 1.14 18.19 6.10
N THR A 24 1.01 18.64 4.86
CA THR A 24 0.31 19.89 4.52
C THR A 24 -1.19 19.65 4.38
N GLY A 25 -1.99 20.72 4.37
CA GLY A 25 -3.45 20.64 4.19
C GLY A 25 -3.88 19.89 2.91
N HIS A 26 -3.06 19.90 1.85
CA HIS A 26 -3.31 19.10 0.66
C HIS A 26 -3.33 17.58 0.95
N HIS A 27 -2.36 17.09 1.74
CA HIS A 27 -2.28 15.68 2.12
C HIS A 27 -3.43 15.27 3.05
N LEU A 28 -3.87 16.20 3.91
CA LEU A 28 -4.95 15.96 4.86
C LEU A 28 -6.35 16.13 4.25
N LYS A 29 -6.47 16.73 3.05
CA LYS A 29 -7.77 16.94 2.39
C LYS A 29 -8.52 15.63 2.17
N MET A 30 -7.81 14.54 1.85
CA MET A 30 -8.41 13.22 1.67
C MET A 30 -8.93 12.58 2.98
N LEU A 31 -8.54 13.15 4.13
CA LEU A 31 -8.89 12.68 5.46
C LEU A 31 -9.97 13.55 6.12
N GLN A 32 -10.40 14.63 5.46
CA GLN A 32 -11.38 15.57 6.02
C GLN A 32 -12.72 14.85 6.28
N GLY A 33 -13.25 14.97 7.50
CA GLY A 33 -14.50 14.34 7.91
C GLY A 33 -14.42 12.83 8.11
N LYS A 34 -13.21 12.25 8.20
CA LYS A 34 -13.00 10.82 8.52
C LYS A 34 -12.52 10.66 9.96
N ASP A 35 -12.81 9.51 10.57
CA ASP A 35 -12.19 9.10 11.83
C ASP A 35 -10.78 8.58 11.54
N VAL A 36 -9.76 9.30 12.01
CA VAL A 36 -8.36 9.03 11.70
C VAL A 36 -7.59 8.78 12.99
N PHE A 37 -6.94 7.62 13.06
CA PHE A 37 -5.99 7.30 14.11
C PHE A 37 -4.57 7.43 13.60
N VAL A 38 -3.84 8.37 14.16
CA VAL A 38 -2.47 8.68 13.75
C VAL A 38 -1.49 7.91 14.63
N GLN A 39 -0.58 7.17 14.00
CA GLN A 39 0.48 6.46 14.70
C GLN A 39 1.83 6.74 14.03
N ARG A 40 2.83 7.12 14.82
CA ARG A 40 4.20 7.29 14.34
C ARG A 40 4.90 5.94 14.19
N VAL A 41 5.66 5.80 13.12
CA VAL A 41 6.47 4.62 12.80
C VAL A 41 7.94 5.03 12.84
N LEU A 42 8.62 4.70 13.94
CA LEU A 42 10.02 5.07 14.15
C LEU A 42 10.98 4.03 13.55
N THR A 43 10.58 2.76 13.51
CA THR A 43 11.44 1.66 13.06
C THR A 43 10.72 0.69 12.13
N SER A 44 11.49 -0.06 11.33
CA SER A 44 10.98 -1.14 10.49
C SER A 44 10.26 -2.22 11.31
N TYR A 45 10.80 -2.59 12.48
CA TYR A 45 10.19 -3.56 13.38
C TYR A 45 8.81 -3.12 13.88
N GLN A 46 8.65 -1.85 14.23
CA GLN A 46 7.34 -1.31 14.62
C GLN A 46 6.33 -1.43 13.47
N LEU A 47 6.75 -1.12 12.23
CA LEU A 47 5.88 -1.24 11.06
C LEU A 47 5.46 -2.69 10.83
N VAL A 48 6.40 -3.63 10.84
CA VAL A 48 6.12 -5.07 10.69
C VAL A 48 5.14 -5.54 11.76
N ARG A 49 5.38 -5.15 13.01
CA ARG A 49 4.51 -5.50 14.14
C ARG A 49 3.08 -4.98 13.92
N ILE A 50 2.93 -3.72 13.54
CA ILE A 50 1.62 -3.12 13.22
C ILE A 50 0.94 -3.92 12.10
N LEU A 51 1.63 -4.17 10.99
CA LEU A 51 1.07 -4.89 9.84
C LEU A 51 0.67 -6.33 10.14
N ARG A 52 1.39 -7.01 11.04
CA ARG A 52 1.11 -8.41 11.38
C ARG A 52 0.06 -8.55 12.48
N GLU A 53 0.23 -7.83 13.58
CA GLU A 53 -0.53 -8.05 14.82
C GLU A 53 -1.82 -7.24 14.88
N GLN A 54 -1.87 -6.07 14.25
CA GLN A 54 -3.06 -5.21 14.34
C GLN A 54 -4.07 -5.54 13.25
N TYR A 55 -5.34 -5.50 13.63
CA TYR A 55 -6.42 -5.48 12.65
C TYR A 55 -6.48 -4.09 12.01
N ILE A 56 -6.27 -4.04 10.71
CA ILE A 56 -6.22 -2.81 9.93
C ILE A 56 -7.18 -3.01 8.76
N GLU A 57 -8.34 -2.38 8.82
CA GLU A 57 -9.28 -2.39 7.70
C GLU A 57 -8.82 -1.42 6.60
N LYS A 58 -8.44 -0.21 7.00
CA LYS A 58 -7.97 0.87 6.12
C LYS A 58 -6.73 1.54 6.70
N ALA A 59 -5.69 1.71 5.89
CA ALA A 59 -4.51 2.45 6.30
C ALA A 59 -3.88 3.29 5.19
N ILE A 60 -3.28 4.40 5.60
CA ILE A 60 -2.42 5.22 4.76
C ILE A 60 -1.05 5.28 5.44
N LEU A 61 -0.02 4.88 4.70
CA LEU A 61 1.35 4.82 5.17
C LEU A 61 2.16 5.86 4.44
N PHE A 62 2.77 6.78 5.18
CA PHE A 62 3.76 7.72 4.68
C PHE A 62 5.11 7.41 5.32
N ILE A 63 6.08 6.98 4.50
CA ILE A 63 7.44 6.68 4.96
C ILE A 63 8.43 7.60 4.24
N TYR A 64 9.25 8.30 5.01
CA TYR A 64 10.29 9.16 4.49
C TYR A 64 11.44 8.31 4.00
N SER A 65 11.91 8.57 2.78
CA SER A 65 12.90 7.73 2.11
C SER A 65 14.16 7.55 2.96
N ARG A 66 14.63 8.63 3.62
CA ARG A 66 15.80 8.60 4.50
C ARG A 66 15.64 7.63 5.67
N VAL A 67 14.44 7.56 6.26
CA VAL A 67 14.15 6.59 7.33
C VAL A 67 14.19 5.17 6.78
N SER A 68 13.56 4.92 5.62
CA SER A 68 13.56 3.58 5.01
C SER A 68 14.92 3.14 4.44
N ASP A 69 15.81 4.08 4.10
CA ASP A 69 17.14 3.77 3.58
C ASP A 69 18.06 3.19 4.66
N GLU A 70 17.76 3.45 5.94
CA GLU A 70 18.45 2.87 7.10
C GLU A 70 17.96 1.46 7.43
N TRP A 71 16.85 1.00 6.83
CA TRP A 71 16.34 -0.34 7.04
C TRP A 71 17.15 -1.36 6.25
N ASP A 72 17.40 -2.51 6.86
CA ASP A 72 18.02 -3.64 6.18
C ASP A 72 17.08 -4.25 5.13
N LEU A 73 17.67 -4.96 4.17
CA LEU A 73 16.95 -5.51 3.04
C LEU A 73 15.90 -6.55 3.46
N VAL A 74 16.25 -7.42 4.42
CA VAL A 74 15.37 -8.48 4.93
C VAL A 74 14.11 -7.88 5.55
N MET A 75 14.25 -6.76 6.26
CA MET A 75 13.15 -6.02 6.83
C MET A 75 12.28 -5.35 5.76
N ILE A 76 12.88 -4.80 4.70
CA ILE A 76 12.11 -4.26 3.57
C ILE A 76 11.26 -5.36 2.91
N GLU A 77 11.85 -6.51 2.61
CA GLU A 77 11.14 -7.67 2.05
C GLU A 77 10.02 -8.14 2.98
N THR A 78 10.30 -8.21 4.28
CA THR A 78 9.31 -8.59 5.30
C THR A 78 8.13 -7.61 5.36
N ILE A 79 8.39 -6.31 5.22
CA ILE A 79 7.34 -5.28 5.18
C ILE A 79 6.48 -5.45 3.92
N LEU A 80 7.10 -5.63 2.76
CA LEU A 80 6.38 -5.80 1.49
C LEU A 80 5.51 -7.06 1.49
N GLU A 81 6.02 -8.17 2.03
CA GLU A 81 5.24 -9.39 2.18
C GLU A 81 4.09 -9.21 3.17
N SER A 82 4.34 -8.53 4.30
CA SER A 82 3.27 -8.26 5.28
C SER A 82 2.17 -7.35 4.69
N LEU A 83 2.54 -6.37 3.87
CA LEU A 83 1.59 -5.54 3.12
C LEU A 83 0.77 -6.37 2.14
N ARG A 84 1.43 -7.25 1.36
CA ARG A 84 0.77 -8.14 0.41
C ARG A 84 -0.23 -9.07 1.10
N ILE A 85 0.14 -9.67 2.22
CA ILE A 85 -0.74 -10.54 3.01
C ILE A 85 -1.96 -9.75 3.50
N LYS A 86 -1.73 -8.58 4.11
CA LYS A 86 -2.83 -7.73 4.61
C LYS A 86 -3.77 -7.30 3.48
N SER A 87 -3.25 -6.84 2.35
CA SER A 87 -4.09 -6.36 1.24
C SER A 87 -4.82 -7.47 0.52
N SER A 88 -4.11 -8.56 0.17
CA SER A 88 -4.63 -9.57 -0.75
C SER A 88 -5.40 -10.67 -0.04
N ILE A 89 -4.96 -11.08 1.15
CA ILE A 89 -5.56 -12.20 1.88
C ILE A 89 -6.62 -11.68 2.87
N GLN A 90 -6.32 -10.57 3.54
CA GLN A 90 -7.18 -10.05 4.62
C GLN A 90 -8.10 -8.91 4.18
N GLY A 91 -8.01 -8.48 2.91
CA GLY A 91 -8.89 -7.47 2.32
C GLY A 91 -8.64 -6.04 2.80
N SER A 92 -7.53 -5.78 3.50
CA SER A 92 -7.18 -4.45 4.00
C SER A 92 -6.92 -3.48 2.84
N ARG A 93 -7.50 -2.28 2.90
CA ARG A 93 -7.21 -1.21 1.93
C ARG A 93 -6.04 -0.38 2.42
N ILE A 94 -4.85 -0.62 1.86
CA ILE A 94 -3.61 0.06 2.27
C ILE A 94 -3.08 0.92 1.13
N ILE A 95 -2.90 2.21 1.38
CA ILE A 95 -2.18 3.14 0.50
C ILE A 95 -0.77 3.31 1.07
N PHE A 96 0.27 3.03 0.28
CA PHE A 96 1.65 3.13 0.74
C PHE A 96 2.43 4.12 -0.11
N ASN A 97 2.95 5.18 0.53
CA ASN A 97 3.67 6.26 -0.12
C ASN A 97 5.05 6.46 0.51
N VAL A 98 6.09 6.40 -0.33
CA VAL A 98 7.44 6.79 0.06
C VAL A 98 7.68 8.24 -0.34
N ILE A 99 7.89 9.10 0.65
CA ILE A 99 8.12 10.54 0.49
C ILE A 99 9.62 10.82 0.44
N GLY A 100 10.06 11.67 -0.47
CA GLY A 100 11.48 12.06 -0.61
C GLY A 100 12.14 11.51 -1.86
N LYS A 101 13.47 11.39 -1.83
CA LYS A 101 14.27 10.90 -2.97
C LYS A 101 13.99 9.42 -3.22
N ALA A 102 14.30 8.94 -4.43
CA ALA A 102 14.21 7.52 -4.73
C ALA A 102 15.23 6.73 -3.88
N GLY A 103 14.74 6.10 -2.82
CA GLY A 103 15.52 5.25 -1.92
C GLY A 103 15.27 3.76 -2.16
N LYS A 104 15.88 2.91 -1.34
CA LYS A 104 15.80 1.44 -1.44
C LYS A 104 14.36 0.95 -1.53
N LEU A 105 13.54 1.36 -0.57
CA LEU A 105 12.14 0.92 -0.46
C LEU A 105 11.33 1.26 -1.72
N LYS A 106 11.51 2.46 -2.29
CA LYS A 106 10.82 2.89 -3.51
C LYS A 106 11.24 2.06 -4.72
N TYR A 107 12.50 1.65 -4.78
CA TYR A 107 12.99 0.73 -5.82
C TYR A 107 12.31 -0.64 -5.71
N PHE A 108 12.31 -1.24 -4.51
CA PHE A 108 11.66 -2.55 -4.30
C PHE A 108 10.15 -2.52 -4.55
N MET A 109 9.46 -1.44 -4.17
CA MET A 109 8.04 -1.26 -4.49
C MET A 109 7.80 -1.26 -6.00
N LYS A 110 8.60 -0.50 -6.76
CA LYS A 110 8.48 -0.48 -8.23
C LYS A 110 8.73 -1.85 -8.83
N SER A 111 9.75 -2.58 -8.34
CA SER A 111 10.01 -3.95 -8.78
C SER A 111 8.85 -4.90 -8.47
N ALA A 112 8.24 -4.78 -7.30
CA ALA A 112 7.07 -5.58 -6.90
C ALA A 112 5.83 -5.23 -7.74
N GLU A 113 5.57 -3.95 -7.99
CA GLU A 113 4.49 -3.48 -8.87
C GLU A 113 4.65 -4.03 -10.30
N LEU A 114 5.87 -3.98 -10.85
CA LEU A 114 6.18 -4.51 -12.18
C LEU A 114 6.00 -6.03 -12.22
N ALA A 115 6.45 -6.76 -11.20
CA ALA A 115 6.25 -8.20 -11.12
C ALA A 115 4.75 -8.57 -11.07
N MET A 116 3.96 -7.85 -10.27
CA MET A 116 2.52 -8.06 -10.16
C MET A 116 1.76 -7.69 -11.44
N ALA A 117 2.20 -6.64 -12.15
CA ALA A 117 1.65 -6.28 -13.45
C ALA A 117 1.94 -7.36 -14.51
N GLY A 118 3.15 -7.93 -14.49
CA GLY A 118 3.52 -9.06 -15.34
C GLY A 118 2.65 -10.30 -15.10
N ILE A 119 2.43 -10.68 -13.84
CA ILE A 119 1.56 -11.81 -13.47
C ILE A 119 0.12 -11.57 -13.97
N ARG A 120 -0.43 -10.37 -13.76
CA ARG A 120 -1.79 -10.04 -14.25
C ARG A 120 -1.91 -10.14 -15.76
N ALA A 121 -0.92 -9.63 -16.50
CA ALA A 121 -0.91 -9.71 -17.96
C ALA A 121 -0.83 -11.17 -18.44
N GLU A 122 -0.09 -12.03 -17.72
CA GLU A 122 -0.02 -13.45 -18.01
C GLU A 122 -1.33 -14.19 -17.69
N GLU A 123 -1.97 -13.89 -16.55
CA GLU A 123 -3.30 -14.43 -16.18
C GLU A 123 -4.39 -14.00 -17.17
N GLU A 124 -4.38 -12.73 -17.61
CA GLU A 124 -5.31 -12.20 -18.61
C GLU A 124 -5.12 -12.88 -19.97
N LYS A 125 -3.87 -13.09 -20.40
CA LYS A 125 -3.55 -13.87 -21.60
C LYS A 125 -4.01 -15.33 -21.49
N ILE A 126 -3.79 -15.98 -20.34
CA ILE A 126 -4.27 -17.35 -20.09
C ILE A 126 -5.80 -17.40 -20.12
N TRP A 127 -6.47 -16.37 -19.60
CA TRP A 127 -7.93 -16.28 -19.64
C TRP A 127 -8.46 -16.07 -21.08
N GLU A 128 -7.83 -15.20 -21.86
CA GLU A 128 -8.13 -14.99 -23.29
C GLU A 128 -7.90 -16.27 -24.10
N ASP A 129 -6.77 -16.95 -23.91
CA ASP A 129 -6.42 -18.21 -24.58
C ASP A 129 -7.35 -19.37 -24.17
N ARG A 130 -7.98 -19.29 -23.00
CA ARG A 130 -8.94 -20.28 -22.48
C ARG A 130 -10.40 -19.96 -22.79
N GLN A 131 -10.71 -18.82 -23.41
CA GLN A 131 -12.07 -18.63 -23.93
C GLN A 131 -12.30 -19.63 -25.08
N PRO A 132 -13.22 -20.61 -24.93
CA PRO A 132 -13.59 -21.42 -26.08
C PRO A 132 -14.16 -20.48 -27.15
N LEU A 133 -14.01 -20.87 -28.43
CA LEU A 133 -14.60 -20.25 -29.62
C LEU A 133 -16.16 -20.22 -29.55
N GLN A 134 -16.74 -19.69 -28.49
CA GLN A 134 -18.16 -19.42 -28.33
C GLN A 134 -18.44 -18.09 -29.03
N GLY A 135 -18.52 -18.13 -30.35
CA GLY A 135 -18.89 -16.95 -31.13
C GLY A 135 -18.63 -17.00 -32.63
N ARG A 136 -18.41 -18.17 -33.24
CA ARG A 136 -18.48 -18.33 -34.70
C ARG A 136 -19.59 -19.31 -35.07
N LEU A 137 -20.83 -18.82 -35.00
CA LEU A 137 -21.95 -19.25 -35.83
C LEU A 137 -22.55 -18.00 -36.48
#